data_AF-A0A6L7WJR4-F1
#
_entry.id   AF-A0A6L7WJR4-F1
#
_cell.length_a   1.000
_cell.length_b   1.000
_cell.length_c   1.000
_cell.angle_alpha   90.00
_cell.angle_beta   90.00
_cell.angle_gamma   90.00
#
_symmetry.space_group_name_H-M   'P 1'
#
loop_
_entity.id
_entity.type
_entity.pdbx_description
1 polymer ?
#
loop_
_entity_poly.entity_id
_entity_poly.type
_entity_poly.pdbx_seq_one_letter_code
_entity_poly.pdbx_strand_id
1 'polypeptide(L)'
;MRWLHFYLRFVVAASLLLIVAGGLVTSTGSGLAVPDWPNTYGTFMFAFPLSQMVGGIFYEHGHRLVASTVGLLTIGLAFWLACIEPRRWVRRLGWTALAAVVIQGLLGGITVLYFLPAPVSISHAGLAQIFFALVVSLTLFTSPGWRTGPHACGARNDPVLARLALAAPAVIYAQILIGATMRHTGAGLAIPDFPLAFGHLVPPQWTTGIAIHFAHRVGALVVTTIVIATAGHLLFHHPGRRELTRPALVLSALVLVQVGLGART
;
A
#
# COMPACT_ATOMS: atom_id res chain seq x y z
N MET A 1 16.90 -10.73 -18.28
CA MET A 1 16.60 -9.34 -17.85
C MET A 1 15.22 -8.85 -18.31
N ARG A 2 14.86 -8.91 -19.60
CA ARG A 2 13.50 -8.55 -20.06
C ARG A 2 12.40 -9.38 -19.37
N TRP A 3 12.57 -10.70 -19.28
CA TRP A 3 11.63 -11.60 -18.60
C TRP A 3 11.46 -11.31 -17.11
N LEU A 4 12.55 -11.03 -16.38
CA LEU A 4 12.50 -10.60 -14.99
C LEU A 4 11.68 -9.31 -14.83
N HIS A 5 11.82 -8.36 -15.75
CA HIS A 5 11.05 -7.11 -15.72
C HIS A 5 9.56 -7.33 -15.96
N PHE A 6 9.19 -8.22 -16.89
CA PHE A 6 7.79 -8.63 -17.07
C PHE A 6 7.24 -9.33 -15.84
N TYR A 7 8.03 -10.22 -15.24
CA TYR A 7 7.68 -10.92 -14.02
C TYR A 7 7.41 -9.93 -12.87
N LEU A 8 8.31 -8.97 -12.65
CA LEU A 8 8.14 -7.91 -11.65
C LEU A 8 6.87 -7.08 -11.85
N ARG A 9 6.56 -6.68 -13.10
CA ARG A 9 5.29 -6.00 -13.42
C ARG A 9 4.07 -6.85 -13.07
N PHE A 10 4.15 -8.15 -13.33
CA PHE A 10 3.10 -9.09 -12.95
C PHE A 10 2.96 -9.19 -11.43
N VAL A 11 4.07 -9.27 -10.67
CA VAL A 11 4.02 -9.26 -9.20
C VAL A 11 3.42 -7.95 -8.67
N VAL A 12 3.75 -6.79 -9.26
CA VAL A 12 3.12 -5.50 -8.91
C VAL A 12 1.61 -5.56 -9.14
N ALA A 13 1.16 -6.01 -10.32
CA ALA A 13 -0.26 -6.11 -10.63
C ALA A 13 -0.99 -7.06 -9.68
N ALA A 14 -0.42 -8.24 -9.41
CA ALA A 14 -0.97 -9.20 -8.47
C ALA A 14 -1.02 -8.66 -7.03
N SER A 15 -0.01 -7.90 -6.61
CA SER A 15 0.03 -7.26 -5.29
C SER A 15 -1.00 -6.13 -5.16
N LEU A 16 -1.26 -5.39 -6.24
CA LEU A 16 -2.32 -4.39 -6.27
C LEU A 16 -3.70 -5.07 -6.13
N LEU A 17 -3.94 -6.16 -6.86
CA LEU A 17 -5.15 -6.97 -6.71
C LEU A 17 -5.29 -7.54 -5.29
N LEU A 18 -4.19 -7.96 -4.68
CA LEU A 18 -4.18 -8.45 -3.30
C LEU A 18 -4.62 -7.37 -2.29
N ILE A 19 -4.13 -6.13 -2.45
CA ILE A 19 -4.52 -5.00 -1.61
C ILE A 19 -6.02 -4.70 -1.78
N VAL A 20 -6.52 -4.72 -3.02
CA VAL A 20 -7.96 -4.55 -3.29
C VAL A 20 -8.79 -5.66 -2.64
N ALA A 21 -8.37 -6.93 -2.80
CA ALA A 21 -9.04 -8.07 -2.18
C ALA A 21 -9.08 -7.95 -0.65
N GLY A 22 -7.97 -7.54 -0.02
CA GLY A 22 -7.94 -7.31 1.43
C GLY A 22 -8.82 -6.14 1.87
N GLY A 23 -8.87 -5.08 1.07
CA GLY A 23 -9.82 -3.97 1.24
C GLY A 23 -11.26 -4.47 1.23
N LEU A 24 -11.62 -5.31 0.26
CA LEU A 24 -12.95 -5.91 0.14
C LEU A 24 -13.31 -6.78 1.35
N VAL A 25 -12.41 -7.64 1.84
CA VAL A 25 -12.64 -8.49 3.02
C VAL A 25 -13.12 -7.68 4.22
N THR A 26 -12.43 -6.60 4.53
CA THR A 26 -12.82 -5.77 5.67
C THR A 26 -14.06 -4.90 5.36
N SER A 27 -14.25 -4.44 4.12
CA SER A 27 -15.42 -3.61 3.77
C SER A 27 -16.72 -4.41 3.73
N THR A 28 -16.65 -5.72 3.43
CA THR A 28 -17.80 -6.63 3.48
C THR A 28 -17.98 -7.28 4.85
N GLY A 29 -17.17 -6.93 5.85
CA GLY A 29 -17.22 -7.54 7.19
C GLY A 29 -16.82 -9.03 7.20
N SER A 30 -16.15 -9.50 6.15
CA SER A 30 -15.85 -10.92 5.95
C SER A 30 -14.57 -11.39 6.64
N GLY A 31 -13.91 -10.57 7.47
CA GLY A 31 -12.59 -10.87 8.03
C GLY A 31 -12.53 -12.04 9.02
N LEU A 32 -13.68 -12.56 9.44
CA LEU A 32 -13.83 -13.75 10.30
C LEU A 32 -14.80 -14.77 9.69
N ALA A 33 -15.06 -14.68 8.38
CA ALA A 33 -15.89 -15.65 7.69
C ALA A 33 -15.26 -17.05 7.77
N VAL A 34 -13.93 -17.14 7.71
CA VAL A 34 -13.14 -18.37 7.86
C VAL A 34 -12.30 -18.27 9.14
N PRO A 35 -12.73 -18.85 10.27
CA PRO A 35 -12.05 -18.68 11.57
C PRO A 35 -10.75 -19.49 11.71
N ASP A 36 -10.45 -20.38 10.77
CA ASP A 36 -9.23 -21.19 10.77
C ASP A 36 -8.09 -20.49 10.02
N TRP A 37 -6.84 -20.81 10.34
CA TRP A 37 -5.68 -20.47 9.52
C TRP A 37 -4.58 -21.53 9.74
N PRO A 38 -3.83 -21.98 8.71
CA PRO A 38 -3.89 -21.57 7.30
C PRO A 38 -4.99 -22.27 6.48
N ASN A 39 -5.61 -23.31 7.04
CA ASN A 39 -6.66 -24.09 6.38
C ASN A 39 -8.01 -23.35 6.34
N THR A 40 -9.00 -23.94 5.69
CA THR A 40 -10.37 -23.41 5.60
C THR A 40 -11.35 -24.52 6.00
N TYR A 41 -11.97 -24.39 7.17
CA TYR A 41 -12.87 -25.38 7.78
C TYR A 41 -12.26 -26.78 7.82
N GLY A 42 -11.05 -26.88 8.38
CA GLY A 42 -10.28 -28.12 8.46
C GLY A 42 -9.77 -28.69 7.11
N THR A 43 -10.17 -28.11 5.98
CA THR A 43 -9.70 -28.54 4.65
C THR A 43 -8.44 -27.79 4.25
N PHE A 44 -7.51 -28.47 3.58
CA PHE A 44 -6.34 -27.82 3.00
C PHE A 44 -6.78 -26.67 2.07
N MET A 45 -6.23 -25.48 2.28
CA MET A 45 -6.70 -24.24 1.65
C MET A 45 -6.84 -24.34 0.12
N PHE A 46 -5.87 -24.93 -0.59
CA PHE A 46 -5.93 -25.02 -2.06
C PHE A 46 -6.86 -26.14 -2.58
N ALA A 47 -7.38 -26.98 -1.69
CA ALA A 47 -8.34 -28.04 -2.00
C ALA A 47 -9.77 -27.69 -1.56
N PHE A 48 -9.98 -26.51 -0.99
CA PHE A 48 -11.32 -26.08 -0.56
C PHE A 48 -12.23 -25.91 -1.79
N PRO A 49 -13.44 -26.52 -1.79
CA PRO A 49 -14.30 -26.56 -2.97
C PRO A 49 -14.87 -25.19 -3.33
N LEU A 50 -14.73 -24.80 -4.60
CA LEU A 50 -15.21 -23.51 -5.12
C LEU A 50 -16.72 -23.31 -4.92
N SER A 51 -17.52 -24.39 -4.92
CA SER A 51 -18.96 -24.34 -4.67
C SER A 51 -19.32 -23.88 -3.25
N GLN A 52 -18.39 -23.98 -2.30
CA GLN A 52 -18.58 -23.53 -0.91
C GLN A 52 -18.02 -22.12 -0.65
N MET A 53 -17.40 -21.48 -1.64
CA MET A 53 -16.96 -20.08 -1.57
C MET A 53 -18.14 -19.14 -1.80
N VAL A 54 -19.07 -19.09 -0.84
CA VAL A 54 -20.29 -18.28 -0.91
C VAL A 54 -20.27 -17.20 0.17
N GLY A 55 -20.82 -16.02 -0.12
CA GLY A 55 -20.93 -14.91 0.83
C GLY A 55 -19.56 -14.45 1.34
N GLY A 56 -19.40 -14.31 2.66
CA GLY A 56 -18.14 -13.84 3.26
C GLY A 56 -16.94 -14.75 2.99
N ILE A 57 -17.17 -16.06 2.84
CA ILE A 57 -16.12 -17.04 2.56
C ILE A 57 -15.46 -16.74 1.22
N PHE A 58 -16.23 -16.31 0.21
CA PHE A 58 -15.70 -15.92 -1.10
C PHE A 58 -14.63 -14.83 -0.97
N TYR A 59 -14.92 -13.79 -0.18
CA TYR A 59 -14.01 -12.67 0.01
C TYR A 59 -12.77 -13.09 0.79
N GLU A 60 -12.95 -13.74 1.95
CA GLU A 60 -11.82 -14.06 2.82
C GLU A 60 -10.93 -15.16 2.23
N HIS A 61 -11.52 -16.27 1.81
CA HIS A 61 -10.77 -17.37 1.19
C HIS A 61 -10.14 -16.93 -0.14
N GLY A 62 -10.88 -16.17 -0.96
CA GLY A 62 -10.34 -15.60 -2.20
C GLY A 62 -9.13 -14.70 -1.95
N HIS A 63 -9.19 -13.83 -0.93
CA HIS A 63 -8.03 -13.03 -0.52
C HIS A 63 -6.83 -13.90 -0.12
N ARG A 64 -7.05 -14.99 0.64
CA ARG A 64 -5.98 -15.93 1.05
C ARG A 64 -5.33 -16.64 -0.15
N LEU A 65 -6.10 -17.03 -1.16
CA LEU A 65 -5.59 -17.64 -2.38
C LEU A 65 -4.72 -16.66 -3.20
N VAL A 66 -5.18 -15.41 -3.33
CA VAL A 66 -4.39 -14.35 -3.98
C VAL A 66 -3.12 -14.06 -3.18
N ALA A 67 -3.22 -13.98 -1.84
CA ALA A 67 -2.08 -13.75 -0.95
C ALA A 67 -1.01 -14.85 -1.11
N SER A 68 -1.46 -16.10 -1.17
CA SER A 68 -0.58 -17.26 -1.34
C SER A 68 0.10 -17.26 -2.70
N THR A 69 -0.63 -16.88 -3.75
CA THR A 69 -0.07 -16.72 -5.10
C THR A 69 1.00 -15.62 -5.11
N VAL A 70 0.74 -14.45 -4.52
CA VAL A 70 1.74 -13.37 -4.38
C VAL A 70 2.95 -13.82 -3.57
N GLY A 71 2.75 -14.60 -2.49
CA GLY A 71 3.83 -15.21 -1.71
C GLY A 71 4.73 -16.11 -2.57
N LEU A 72 4.15 -17.05 -3.32
CA LEU A 72 4.88 -17.93 -4.23
C LEU A 72 5.63 -17.15 -5.34
N LEU A 73 4.99 -16.13 -5.91
CA LEU A 73 5.63 -15.25 -6.89
C LEU A 73 6.81 -14.48 -6.26
N THR A 74 6.69 -14.07 -5.01
CA THR A 74 7.77 -13.34 -4.32
C THR A 74 8.94 -14.26 -3.98
N ILE A 75 8.68 -15.53 -3.65
CA ILE A 75 9.73 -16.56 -3.51
C ILE A 75 10.49 -16.69 -4.84
N GLY A 76 9.77 -16.93 -5.94
CA GLY A 76 10.35 -17.02 -7.28
C GLY A 76 11.16 -15.78 -7.64
N LEU A 77 10.65 -14.58 -7.33
CA LEU A 77 11.34 -13.31 -7.53
C LEU A 77 12.68 -13.24 -6.78
N ALA A 78 12.68 -13.57 -5.49
CA ALA A 78 13.86 -13.46 -4.64
C ALA A 78 14.99 -14.38 -5.12
N PHE A 79 14.66 -15.63 -5.45
CA PHE A 79 15.61 -16.58 -6.02
C PHE A 79 16.08 -16.17 -7.42
N TRP A 80 15.17 -15.73 -8.29
CA TRP A 80 15.54 -15.27 -9.63
C TRP A 80 16.52 -14.10 -9.56
N LEU A 81 16.22 -13.08 -8.74
CA LEU A 81 17.14 -11.97 -8.48
C LEU A 81 18.48 -12.46 -7.92
N ALA A 82 18.48 -13.40 -6.97
CA ALA A 82 19.71 -13.94 -6.40
C ALA A 82 20.62 -14.59 -7.45
N CYS A 83 20.04 -15.24 -8.47
CA CYS A 83 20.78 -15.93 -9.52
C CYS A 83 21.32 -14.98 -10.62
N ILE A 84 20.55 -13.96 -11.03
CA ILE A 84 20.89 -13.18 -12.24
C ILE A 84 21.27 -11.72 -11.99
N GLU A 85 20.96 -11.15 -10.82
CA GLU A 85 21.19 -9.73 -10.56
C GLU A 85 22.57 -9.50 -9.91
N PRO A 86 23.53 -8.85 -10.60
CA PRO A 86 24.87 -8.63 -10.06
C PRO A 86 24.89 -7.65 -8.88
N ARG A 87 23.93 -6.71 -8.80
CA ARG A 87 23.91 -5.67 -7.76
C ARG A 87 23.42 -6.25 -6.43
N ARG A 88 24.35 -6.39 -5.47
CA ARG A 88 24.08 -6.95 -4.12
C ARG A 88 22.92 -6.26 -3.41
N TRP A 89 22.77 -4.95 -3.54
CA TRP A 89 21.70 -4.19 -2.89
C TRP A 89 20.31 -4.51 -3.48
N VAL A 90 20.19 -4.75 -4.79
CA VAL A 90 18.93 -5.17 -5.42
C VAL A 90 18.55 -6.57 -4.98
N ARG A 91 19.52 -7.48 -4.89
CA ARG A 91 19.31 -8.83 -4.32
C ARG A 91 18.82 -8.77 -2.88
N ARG A 92 19.41 -7.91 -2.04
CA ARG A 92 18.95 -7.69 -0.66
C ARG A 92 17.51 -7.21 -0.63
N LEU A 93 17.11 -6.27 -1.49
CA LEU A 93 15.71 -5.83 -1.59
C LEU A 93 14.75 -6.97 -1.98
N GLY A 94 15.17 -7.89 -2.86
CA GLY A 94 14.40 -9.10 -3.18
C GLY A 94 14.15 -9.98 -1.95
N TRP A 95 15.19 -10.22 -1.15
CA TRP A 95 15.05 -10.96 0.12
C TRP A 95 14.24 -10.20 1.17
N THR A 96 14.37 -8.87 1.24
CA THR A 96 13.55 -8.03 2.11
C THR A 96 12.07 -8.09 1.72
N ALA A 97 11.74 -8.08 0.42
CA ALA A 97 10.37 -8.25 -0.05
C ALA A 97 9.81 -9.64 0.33
N LEU A 98 10.62 -10.69 0.22
CA LEU A 98 10.24 -12.03 0.67
C LEU A 98 10.00 -12.08 2.19
N ALA A 99 10.89 -11.51 2.99
CA ALA A 99 10.69 -11.42 4.43
C ALA A 99 9.40 -10.63 4.78
N ALA A 100 9.16 -9.50 4.10
CA ALA A 100 7.97 -8.69 4.30
C ALA A 100 6.67 -9.46 3.98
N VAL A 101 6.61 -10.22 2.88
CA VAL A 101 5.38 -10.99 2.56
C VAL A 101 5.16 -12.18 3.50
N VAL A 102 6.24 -12.78 4.02
CA VAL A 102 6.14 -13.84 5.04
C VAL A 102 5.57 -13.27 6.34
N ILE A 103 6.16 -12.19 6.84
CA ILE A 103 5.65 -11.49 8.03
C ILE A 103 4.20 -11.05 7.79
N GLN A 104 3.87 -10.65 6.57
CA GLN A 104 2.52 -10.24 6.24
C GLN A 104 1.50 -11.39 6.30
N GLY A 105 1.85 -12.56 5.79
CA GLY A 105 1.03 -13.77 5.93
C GLY A 105 0.82 -14.16 7.39
N LEU A 106 1.87 -14.02 8.23
CA LEU A 106 1.78 -14.28 9.66
C LEU A 106 0.86 -13.28 10.37
N LEU A 107 1.02 -11.97 10.12
CA LEU A 107 0.13 -10.94 10.69
C LEU A 107 -1.32 -11.11 10.24
N GLY A 108 -1.54 -11.56 8.99
CA GLY A 108 -2.87 -11.89 8.47
C GLY A 108 -3.48 -13.08 9.21
N GLY A 109 -2.71 -14.15 9.43
CA GLY A 109 -3.16 -15.30 10.23
C GLY A 109 -3.47 -14.92 11.68
N ILE A 110 -2.59 -14.15 12.33
CA ILE A 110 -2.81 -13.64 13.70
C ILE A 110 -4.08 -12.79 13.76
N THR A 111 -4.33 -11.96 12.75
CA THR A 111 -5.55 -11.13 12.66
C THR A 111 -6.82 -11.99 12.72
N VAL A 112 -6.83 -13.14 12.06
CA VAL A 112 -7.98 -14.07 12.11
C VAL A 112 -8.05 -14.79 13.46
N LEU A 113 -6.94 -15.39 13.89
CA LEU A 113 -6.89 -16.23 15.10
C LEU A 113 -7.19 -15.47 16.40
N TYR A 114 -6.91 -14.16 16.43
CA TYR A 114 -7.15 -13.30 17.59
C TYR A 114 -8.32 -12.32 17.40
N PHE A 115 -9.22 -12.59 16.44
CA PHE A 115 -10.47 -11.85 16.25
C PHE A 115 -10.29 -10.35 15.95
N LEU A 116 -9.50 -10.03 14.92
CA LEU A 116 -9.28 -8.67 14.38
C LEU A 116 -8.71 -7.65 15.39
N PRO A 117 -7.63 -7.96 16.15
CA PRO A 117 -7.07 -6.98 17.08
C PRO A 117 -6.50 -5.79 16.31
N ALA A 118 -7.05 -4.60 16.57
CA ALA A 118 -6.78 -3.40 15.78
C ALA A 118 -5.27 -3.12 15.55
N PRO A 119 -4.38 -3.21 16.57
CA PRO A 119 -2.95 -2.99 16.34
C PRO A 119 -2.32 -3.96 15.31
N VAL A 120 -2.74 -5.23 15.31
CA VAL A 120 -2.24 -6.23 14.35
C VAL A 120 -2.80 -5.95 12.96
N SER A 121 -4.10 -5.66 12.84
CA SER A 121 -4.71 -5.35 11.54
C SER A 121 -4.18 -4.05 10.93
N ILE A 122 -3.91 -3.02 11.74
CA ILE A 122 -3.24 -1.78 11.31
C ILE A 122 -1.82 -2.07 10.85
N SER A 123 -1.06 -2.88 11.62
CA SER A 123 0.30 -3.27 11.26
C SER A 123 0.34 -4.08 9.97
N HIS A 124 -0.63 -5.00 9.80
CA HIS A 124 -0.84 -5.75 8.57
C HIS A 124 -1.11 -4.80 7.40
N ALA A 125 -2.07 -3.88 7.53
CA ALA A 125 -2.38 -2.91 6.47
C ALA A 125 -1.16 -2.03 6.11
N GLY A 126 -0.40 -1.57 7.11
CA GLY A 126 0.80 -0.76 6.92
C GLY A 126 1.95 -1.54 6.25
N LEU A 127 2.20 -2.78 6.66
CA LEU A 127 3.22 -3.63 6.06
C LEU A 127 2.90 -3.98 4.61
N ALA A 128 1.62 -4.16 4.26
CA ALA A 128 1.18 -4.37 2.88
C ALA A 128 1.67 -3.25 1.95
N GLN A 129 1.59 -2.00 2.41
CA GLN A 129 2.02 -0.83 1.63
C GLN A 129 3.54 -0.78 1.45
N ILE A 130 4.30 -1.14 2.51
CA ILE A 130 5.76 -1.26 2.42
C ILE A 130 6.14 -2.34 1.40
N PHE A 131 5.51 -3.52 1.49
CA PHE A 131 5.73 -4.60 0.54
C PHE A 131 5.44 -4.17 -0.90
N PHE A 132 4.30 -3.51 -1.14
CA PHE A 132 3.95 -3.01 -2.47
C PHE A 132 4.97 -1.98 -2.99
N ALA A 133 5.37 -1.03 -2.15
CA ALA A 133 6.41 -0.06 -2.48
C ALA A 133 7.76 -0.73 -2.80
N LEU A 134 8.13 -1.80 -2.08
CA LEU A 134 9.35 -2.58 -2.36
C LEU A 134 9.30 -3.24 -3.74
N VAL A 135 8.20 -3.90 -4.10
CA VAL A 135 8.06 -4.57 -5.41
C VAL A 135 8.01 -3.55 -6.55
N VAL A 136 7.32 -2.41 -6.37
CA VAL A 136 7.35 -1.29 -7.33
C VAL A 136 8.78 -0.75 -7.49
N SER A 137 9.50 -0.56 -6.39
CA SER A 137 10.89 -0.09 -6.41
C SER A 137 11.82 -1.08 -7.12
N LEU A 138 11.68 -2.38 -6.85
CA LEU A 138 12.40 -3.43 -7.58
C LEU A 138 12.13 -3.35 -9.09
N THR A 139 10.86 -3.19 -9.48
CA THR A 139 10.47 -3.03 -10.89
C THR A 139 11.15 -1.81 -11.54
N LEU A 140 11.25 -0.69 -10.81
CA LEU A 140 11.95 0.50 -11.28
C LEU A 140 13.46 0.25 -11.43
N PHE A 141 14.11 -0.33 -10.41
CA PHE A 141 15.57 -0.54 -10.37
C PHE A 141 16.07 -1.59 -11.38
N THR A 142 15.19 -2.50 -11.80
CA THR A 142 15.48 -3.48 -12.86
C THR A 142 15.07 -2.99 -14.25
N SER A 143 14.37 -1.86 -14.36
CA SER A 143 13.91 -1.33 -15.64
C SER A 143 15.08 -0.95 -16.56
N PRO A 144 14.91 -1.05 -17.89
CA PRO A 144 15.94 -0.64 -18.84
C PRO A 144 16.36 0.81 -18.62
N GLY A 145 15.40 1.72 -18.43
CA GLY A 145 15.66 3.15 -18.23
C GLY A 145 16.54 3.44 -17.00
N TRP A 146 16.38 2.70 -15.90
CA TRP A 146 17.25 2.85 -14.72
C TRP A 146 18.65 2.28 -14.93
N ARG A 147 18.78 1.22 -15.73
CA ARG A 147 20.06 0.52 -15.94
C ARG A 147 20.93 1.16 -17.01
N THR A 148 20.34 1.67 -18.07
CA THR A 148 21.03 2.26 -19.22
C THR A 148 20.87 3.78 -19.27
N GLY A 149 20.05 4.35 -18.38
CA GLY A 149 19.81 5.78 -18.34
C GLY A 149 21.07 6.57 -17.97
N PRO A 150 21.16 7.84 -18.40
CA PRO A 150 22.28 8.74 -18.11
C PRO A 150 22.33 9.19 -16.63
N HIS A 151 21.97 8.33 -15.68
CA HIS A 151 22.05 8.60 -14.24
C HIS A 151 23.48 8.85 -13.75
N ALA A 152 24.48 8.52 -14.56
CA ALA A 152 25.89 8.83 -14.29
C ALA A 152 26.29 10.28 -14.68
N CYS A 153 25.51 11.00 -15.48
CA CYS A 153 25.85 12.36 -15.94
C CYS A 153 24.75 13.36 -15.60
N GLY A 154 24.93 14.13 -14.52
CA GLY A 154 24.20 15.38 -14.30
C GLY A 154 22.98 15.34 -13.36
N ALA A 155 23.07 14.63 -12.23
CA ALA A 155 22.17 14.92 -11.12
C ALA A 155 22.44 16.36 -10.64
N ARG A 156 21.56 17.32 -10.99
CA ARG A 156 21.59 18.64 -10.35
C ARG A 156 21.42 18.43 -8.86
N ASN A 157 22.31 19.02 -8.07
CA ASN A 157 22.21 18.99 -6.62
C ASN A 157 21.03 19.90 -6.20
N ASP A 158 19.87 19.29 -6.02
CA ASP A 158 18.64 19.97 -5.61
C ASP A 158 18.24 19.50 -4.20
N PRO A 159 18.67 20.23 -3.14
CA PRO A 159 18.40 19.82 -1.77
C PRO A 159 16.93 19.91 -1.40
N VAL A 160 16.15 20.76 -2.09
CA VAL A 160 14.71 20.89 -1.86
C VAL A 160 14.00 19.66 -2.39
N LEU A 161 14.30 19.26 -3.63
CA LEU A 161 13.76 18.03 -4.21
C LEU A 161 14.15 16.79 -3.39
N ALA A 162 15.39 16.73 -2.89
CA ALA A 162 15.83 15.61 -2.04
C ALA A 162 15.02 15.53 -0.73
N ARG A 163 14.77 16.68 -0.07
CA ARG A 163 13.91 16.73 1.13
C ARG A 163 12.47 16.33 0.81
N LEU A 164 11.90 16.84 -0.28
CA LEU A 164 10.53 16.50 -0.70
C LEU A 164 10.39 15.01 -1.06
N ALA A 165 11.37 14.44 -1.75
CA ALA A 165 11.40 13.03 -2.12
C ALA A 165 11.50 12.10 -0.90
N LEU A 166 12.08 12.56 0.22
CA LEU A 166 12.10 11.81 1.48
C LEU A 166 10.84 12.05 2.32
N ALA A 167 10.41 13.30 2.41
CA ALA A 167 9.29 13.72 3.26
C ALA A 167 7.94 13.25 2.72
N ALA A 168 7.70 13.31 1.41
CA ALA A 168 6.40 12.96 0.84
C ALA A 168 6.01 11.49 1.10
N PRO A 169 6.87 10.47 0.84
CA PRO A 169 6.54 9.09 1.19
C PRO A 169 6.33 8.88 2.68
N ALA A 170 7.10 9.55 3.55
CA ALA A 170 6.96 9.43 5.00
C ALA A 170 5.62 9.98 5.50
N VAL A 171 5.22 11.17 5.02
CA VAL A 171 3.93 11.80 5.34
C VAL A 171 2.77 10.97 4.79
N ILE A 172 2.88 10.47 3.56
CA ILE A 172 1.86 9.59 2.96
C ILE A 172 1.73 8.29 3.78
N TYR A 173 2.85 7.70 4.19
CA TYR A 173 2.83 6.49 5.01
C TYR A 173 2.17 6.73 6.37
N ALA A 174 2.50 7.84 7.04
CA ALA A 174 1.83 8.24 8.27
C ALA A 174 0.31 8.42 8.06
N GLN A 175 -0.11 9.07 6.97
CA GLN A 175 -1.52 9.23 6.63
C GLN A 175 -2.23 7.88 6.39
N ILE A 176 -1.56 6.92 5.76
CA ILE A 176 -2.09 5.57 5.57
C ILE A 176 -2.28 4.89 6.94
N LEU A 177 -1.34 5.02 7.88
CA LEU A 177 -1.49 4.47 9.23
C LEU A 177 -2.65 5.13 10.00
N ILE A 178 -2.82 6.45 9.89
CA ILE A 178 -3.97 7.15 10.49
C ILE A 178 -5.28 6.65 9.87
N GLY A 179 -5.34 6.49 8.53
CA GLY A 179 -6.51 5.94 7.84
C GLY A 179 -6.82 4.49 8.21
N ALA A 180 -5.80 3.64 8.33
CA ALA A 180 -5.95 2.27 8.81
C ALA A 180 -6.46 2.24 10.26
N THR A 181 -5.94 3.12 11.12
CA THR A 181 -6.42 3.29 12.49
C THR A 181 -7.88 3.71 12.51
N MET A 182 -8.26 4.72 11.71
CA MET A 182 -9.65 5.17 11.58
C MET A 182 -10.58 4.02 11.21
N ARG A 183 -10.17 3.20 10.24
CA ARG A 183 -10.96 2.06 9.77
C ARG A 183 -11.09 0.95 10.82
N HIS A 184 -9.99 0.55 11.44
CA HIS A 184 -9.97 -0.58 12.40
C HIS A 184 -10.48 -0.21 13.80
N THR A 185 -10.73 1.07 14.08
CA THR A 185 -11.38 1.54 15.31
C THR A 185 -12.83 1.99 15.09
N GLY A 186 -13.36 1.87 13.87
CA GLY A 186 -14.73 2.29 13.54
C GLY A 186 -14.95 3.81 13.53
N ALA A 187 -13.88 4.61 13.48
CA ALA A 187 -13.95 6.07 13.56
C ALA A 187 -14.37 6.75 12.24
N GLY A 188 -14.57 6.01 11.15
CA GLY A 188 -14.85 6.57 9.82
C GLY A 188 -16.10 7.45 9.74
N LEU A 189 -17.11 7.18 10.57
CA LEU A 189 -18.36 7.96 10.61
C LEU A 189 -18.44 8.92 11.82
N ALA A 190 -17.32 9.14 12.53
CA ALA A 190 -17.31 9.94 13.76
C ALA A 190 -17.58 11.44 13.53
N ILE A 191 -17.38 11.95 12.30
CA ILE A 191 -17.67 13.33 11.89
C ILE A 191 -18.61 13.24 10.68
N PRO A 192 -19.87 13.68 10.79
CA PRO A 192 -20.92 13.36 9.82
C PRO A 192 -20.94 14.25 8.58
N ASP A 193 -20.33 15.43 8.65
CA ASP A 193 -20.30 16.43 7.59
C ASP A 193 -18.90 16.60 6.98
N PHE A 194 -18.85 17.18 5.78
CA PHE A 194 -17.63 17.53 5.05
C PHE A 194 -17.88 18.82 4.26
N PRO A 195 -16.93 19.77 4.18
CA PRO A 195 -15.56 19.73 4.73
C PRO A 195 -15.47 20.13 6.22
N LEU A 196 -16.57 20.58 6.82
CA LEU A 196 -16.64 20.98 8.21
C LEU A 196 -16.71 19.76 9.15
N ALA A 197 -16.65 20.02 10.45
CA ALA A 197 -16.87 19.07 11.53
C ALA A 197 -17.93 19.63 12.48
N PHE A 198 -19.14 19.09 12.39
CA PHE A 198 -20.34 19.56 13.09
C PHE A 198 -20.65 21.03 12.78
N GLY A 199 -20.47 21.46 11.53
CA GLY A 199 -20.67 22.85 11.10
C GLY A 199 -19.52 23.81 11.45
N HIS A 200 -18.43 23.33 12.04
CA HIS A 200 -17.25 24.14 12.41
C HIS A 200 -15.98 23.66 11.71
N LEU A 201 -14.94 24.51 11.63
CA LEU A 201 -13.64 24.08 11.09
C LEU A 201 -12.90 23.10 12.00
N VAL A 202 -13.14 23.19 13.31
CA VAL A 202 -12.59 22.31 14.34
C VAL A 202 -13.76 21.73 15.12
N PRO A 203 -13.75 20.41 15.45
CA PRO A 203 -14.83 19.81 16.21
C PRO A 203 -15.07 20.54 17.54
N PRO A 204 -16.33 20.86 17.89
CA PRO A 204 -16.64 21.49 19.17
C PRO A 204 -16.49 20.54 20.37
N GLN A 205 -16.41 19.23 20.10
CA GLN A 205 -16.27 18.17 21.09
C GLN A 205 -15.24 17.13 20.63
N TRP A 206 -14.61 16.47 21.59
CA TRP A 206 -13.55 15.50 21.34
C TRP A 206 -13.86 14.16 21.97
N THR A 207 -13.93 13.14 21.14
CA THR A 207 -13.86 11.73 21.52
C THR A 207 -12.68 11.10 20.79
N THR A 208 -12.24 9.91 21.19
CA THR A 208 -11.17 9.19 20.50
C THR A 208 -11.47 9.02 19.00
N GLY A 209 -12.72 8.68 18.65
CA GLY A 209 -13.15 8.54 17.25
C GLY A 209 -13.09 9.86 16.48
N ILE A 210 -13.59 10.96 17.06
CA ILE A 210 -13.53 12.29 16.44
C ILE A 210 -12.07 12.72 16.26
N ALA A 211 -11.21 12.49 17.26
CA ALA A 211 -9.79 12.83 17.19
C ALA A 211 -9.08 12.09 16.04
N ILE A 212 -9.32 10.79 15.90
CA ILE A 212 -8.74 9.98 14.81
C ILE A 212 -9.25 10.44 13.44
N HIS A 213 -10.56 10.64 13.30
CA HIS A 213 -11.16 11.08 12.03
C HIS A 213 -10.69 12.50 11.65
N PHE A 214 -10.67 13.44 12.59
CA PHE A 214 -10.16 14.78 12.34
C PHE A 214 -8.65 14.77 12.01
N ALA A 215 -7.85 13.96 12.70
CA ALA A 215 -6.43 13.78 12.39
C ALA A 215 -6.23 13.23 10.97
N HIS A 216 -7.07 12.29 10.53
CA HIS A 216 -7.05 11.79 9.15
C HIS A 216 -7.34 12.91 8.14
N ARG A 217 -8.32 13.78 8.41
CA ARG A 217 -8.65 14.92 7.52
C ARG A 217 -7.52 15.94 7.45
N VAL A 218 -6.95 16.32 8.59
CA VAL A 218 -5.78 17.22 8.64
C VAL A 218 -4.59 16.61 7.91
N GLY A 219 -4.30 15.33 8.14
CA GLY A 219 -3.24 14.61 7.45
C GLY A 219 -3.46 14.53 5.93
N ALA A 220 -4.70 14.43 5.45
CA ALA A 220 -5.03 14.49 4.03
C ALA A 220 -4.69 15.86 3.41
N LEU A 221 -4.92 16.96 4.14
CA LEU A 221 -4.51 18.30 3.71
C LEU A 221 -2.98 18.44 3.66
N VAL A 222 -2.27 17.88 4.65
CA VAL A 222 -0.79 17.88 4.66
C VAL A 222 -0.24 17.06 3.49
N VAL A 223 -0.79 15.87 3.22
CA VAL A 223 -0.45 15.05 2.04
C VAL A 223 -0.70 15.81 0.75
N THR A 224 -1.86 16.46 0.63
CA THR A 224 -2.20 17.24 -0.58
C THR A 224 -1.22 18.38 -0.79
N THR A 225 -0.88 19.09 0.28
CA THR A 225 0.07 20.20 0.23
C THR A 225 1.47 19.75 -0.19
N ILE A 226 2.00 18.68 0.42
CA ILE A 226 3.35 18.20 0.07
C ILE A 226 3.42 17.62 -1.35
N VAL A 227 2.35 16.99 -1.83
CA VAL A 227 2.26 16.50 -3.21
C VAL A 227 2.20 17.65 -4.21
N ILE A 228 1.38 18.67 -3.97
CA ILE A 228 1.32 19.87 -4.81
C ILE A 228 2.66 20.61 -4.79
N ALA A 229 3.29 20.75 -3.62
CA ALA A 229 4.62 21.37 -3.51
C ALA A 229 5.68 20.59 -4.30
N THR A 230 5.65 19.26 -4.24
CA THR A 230 6.55 18.39 -5.01
C THR A 230 6.31 18.52 -6.51
N ALA A 231 5.06 18.48 -6.95
CA ALA A 231 4.71 18.64 -8.36
C ALA A 231 5.05 20.04 -8.89
N GLY A 232 4.72 21.10 -8.14
CA GLY A 232 5.08 22.47 -8.47
C GLY A 232 6.60 22.62 -8.60
N HIS A 233 7.37 22.18 -7.60
CA HIS A 233 8.83 22.27 -7.64
C HIS A 233 9.42 21.58 -8.88
N LEU A 234 8.92 20.39 -9.22
CA LEU A 234 9.36 19.64 -10.41
C LEU A 234 8.96 20.32 -11.73
N LEU A 235 7.75 20.88 -11.82
CA LEU A 235 7.28 21.55 -13.03
C LEU A 235 8.01 22.89 -13.27
N PHE A 236 8.34 23.62 -12.21
CA PHE A 236 9.06 24.89 -12.31
C PHE A 236 10.56 24.72 -12.52
N HIS A 237 11.23 23.85 -11.74
CA HIS A 237 12.69 23.75 -11.75
C HIS A 237 13.23 22.62 -12.64
N HIS A 238 12.38 21.64 -12.99
CA HIS A 238 12.76 20.48 -13.80
C HIS A 238 11.79 20.17 -14.97
N PRO A 239 11.26 21.16 -15.73
CA PRO A 239 10.25 20.93 -16.76
C PRO A 239 10.69 19.96 -17.87
N GLY A 240 11.99 19.88 -18.15
CA GLY A 240 12.58 18.96 -19.13
C GLY A 240 12.64 17.49 -18.69
N ARG A 241 12.50 17.20 -17.39
CA ARG A 241 12.63 15.85 -16.80
C ARG A 241 11.29 15.14 -16.75
N ARG A 242 10.84 14.63 -17.90
CA ARG A 242 9.54 13.93 -18.06
C ARG A 242 9.39 12.72 -17.15
N GLU A 243 10.50 12.08 -16.78
CA GLU A 243 10.60 10.98 -15.84
C GLU A 243 10.25 11.36 -14.40
N LEU A 244 10.35 12.64 -14.03
CA LEU A 244 9.95 13.16 -12.73
C LEU A 244 8.59 13.87 -12.79
N THR A 245 8.36 14.69 -13.83
CA THR A 245 7.14 15.50 -13.92
C THR A 245 5.89 14.67 -14.20
N ARG A 246 5.97 13.60 -15.02
CA ARG A 246 4.79 12.74 -15.28
C ARG A 246 4.32 12.01 -14.02
N PRO A 247 5.18 11.30 -13.26
CA PRO A 247 4.74 10.71 -11.99
C PRO A 247 4.18 11.72 -11.00
N ALA A 248 4.75 12.93 -10.93
CA ALA A 248 4.26 13.97 -10.02
C ALA A 248 2.84 14.46 -10.39
N LEU A 249 2.55 14.60 -11.68
CA LEU A 249 1.20 14.93 -12.16
C LEU A 249 0.22 13.79 -11.88
N VAL A 250 0.62 12.54 -12.12
CA VAL A 250 -0.20 11.36 -11.79
C VAL A 250 -0.47 11.31 -10.28
N LEU A 251 0.54 11.53 -9.44
CA LEU A 251 0.38 11.57 -7.98
C LEU A 251 -0.60 12.68 -7.56
N SER A 252 -0.50 13.86 -8.18
CA SER A 252 -1.43 14.97 -7.91
C SER A 252 -2.87 14.60 -8.27
N ALA A 253 -3.09 13.96 -9.42
CA ALA A 253 -4.40 13.46 -9.82
C ALA A 253 -4.93 12.37 -8.87
N LEU A 254 -4.07 11.43 -8.46
CA LEU A 254 -4.44 10.37 -7.51
C LEU A 254 -4.83 10.95 -6.14
N VAL A 255 -4.13 11.97 -5.64
CA VAL A 255 -4.51 12.63 -4.39
C VAL A 255 -5.87 13.31 -4.50
N LEU A 256 -6.16 13.99 -5.61
CA LEU A 256 -7.49 14.58 -5.83
C LEU A 256 -8.59 13.52 -5.83
N VAL A 257 -8.33 12.37 -6.48
CA VAL A 257 -9.25 11.23 -6.44
C VAL A 257 -9.41 10.70 -5.00
N GLN A 258 -8.33 10.58 -4.23
CA GLN A 258 -8.39 10.11 -2.84
C GLN A 258 -9.17 11.05 -1.92
N VAL A 259 -8.97 12.38 -2.05
CA VAL A 259 -9.76 13.37 -1.30
C VAL A 259 -11.24 13.30 -1.71
N GLY A 260 -11.52 13.17 -3.02
CA GLY A 260 -12.88 13.05 -3.53
C GLY A 260 -13.59 11.76 -3.08
N LEU A 261 -12.87 10.64 -3.00
CA LEU A 261 -13.39 9.38 -2.45
C LEU A 261 -13.61 9.49 -0.94
N GLY A 262 -12.63 10.01 -0.20
CA GLY A 262 -12.73 10.20 1.25
C GLY A 262 -13.86 11.15 1.67
N ALA A 263 -14.19 12.15 0.84
CA ALA A 263 -15.34 13.03 1.09
C ALA A 263 -16.70 12.35 0.90
N ARG A 264 -16.75 11.19 0.24
CA ARG A 264 -17.98 10.44 -0.08
C ARG A 264 -18.22 9.22 0.82
N THR A 265 -17.28 8.93 1.72
CA THR A 265 -17.28 7.75 2.60
C THR A 265 -17.28 8.18 4.05
#